data_AF-A0AAE7B0G3-F1
#
_entry.id   AF-A0AAE7B0G3-F1
#
_cell.length_a   1.000
_cell.length_b   1.000
_cell.length_c   1.000
_cell.angle_alpha   90.00
_cell.angle_beta   90.00
_cell.angle_gamma   90.00
#
_symmetry.space_group_name_H-M   'P 1'
#
loop_
_entity.id
_entity.type
_entity.pdbx_description
1 polymer ?
#
loop_
_entity_poly.entity_id
_entity_poly.type
_entity_poly.pdbx_seq_one_letter_code
_entity_poly.pdbx_strand_id
1 'polypeptide(L)'
;MSDLIEGYLGKTVEGKKSRLPAKLDYMQSFTGGFLALFMWAHMLLVASILVSKDFMYTVTKLLEGSFIFEGGNPILVTIAAAVIFVVFIVHAALGMRKLPGNFKQYQVMKAHAKSMNHDDTKLWFIQAFTGFAMFFLGSVHLYIIMTNSADIGPYESADRIWSEWMWPLYILLLLAVEFHGTIGLYRLCVKWGWFDGENPKATRIALKKVKWALTVFFLVLGFASLAAYMKIGMENAKNGTVGQKYTPTAKVMEFNITNKSVGGIA
;
A
#
# COMPACT_ATOMS: atom_id res chain seq x y z
N MET A 1 20.89 -25.91 -20.63
CA MET A 1 20.47 -27.25 -21.09
C MET A 1 19.26 -27.78 -20.31
N SER A 2 19.17 -27.52 -18.99
CA SER A 2 17.99 -27.84 -18.15
C SER A 2 16.67 -27.26 -18.69
N ASP A 3 16.69 -26.01 -19.12
CA ASP A 3 15.47 -25.28 -19.50
C ASP A 3 14.91 -25.77 -20.84
N LEU A 4 15.78 -26.28 -21.72
CA LEU A 4 15.38 -26.92 -22.97
C LEU A 4 14.67 -28.25 -22.69
N ILE A 5 15.22 -29.08 -21.79
CA ILE A 5 14.61 -30.36 -21.42
C ILE A 5 13.22 -30.14 -20.80
N GLU A 6 13.10 -29.20 -19.86
CA GLU A 6 11.80 -28.85 -19.26
C GLU A 6 10.82 -28.28 -20.28
N GLY A 7 11.29 -27.41 -21.20
CA GLY A 7 10.45 -26.80 -22.23
C GLY A 7 9.86 -27.80 -23.23
N TYR A 8 10.65 -28.78 -23.68
CA TYR A 8 10.19 -29.78 -24.67
C TYR A 8 9.44 -30.96 -24.04
N LEU A 9 9.86 -31.42 -22.85
CA LEU A 9 9.34 -32.65 -22.25
C LEU A 9 8.36 -32.41 -21.08
N GLY A 10 8.22 -31.17 -20.61
CA GLY A 10 7.38 -30.81 -19.46
C GLY A 10 7.87 -31.40 -18.13
N LYS A 11 9.11 -31.89 -18.07
CA LYS A 11 9.73 -32.51 -16.89
C LYS A 11 11.15 -31.99 -16.72
N THR A 12 11.60 -31.90 -15.47
CA THR A 12 12.97 -31.53 -15.14
C THR A 12 13.95 -32.63 -15.58
N VAL A 13 15.25 -32.31 -15.56
CA VAL A 13 16.33 -33.27 -15.82
C VAL A 13 16.27 -34.54 -14.95
N GLU A 14 15.64 -34.46 -13.77
CA GLU A 14 15.42 -35.59 -12.85
C GLU A 14 14.13 -36.38 -13.16
N GLY A 15 13.42 -36.07 -14.25
CA GLY A 15 12.14 -36.69 -14.60
C GLY A 15 10.96 -36.26 -13.71
N LYS A 16 11.12 -35.19 -12.91
CA LYS A 16 10.08 -34.67 -11.99
C LYS A 16 9.33 -33.49 -12.60
N LYS A 17 8.21 -33.10 -11.98
CA LYS A 17 7.53 -31.84 -12.30
C LYS A 17 8.31 -30.65 -11.74
N SER A 18 8.30 -29.54 -12.48
CA SER A 18 8.87 -28.27 -12.03
C SER A 18 8.25 -27.79 -10.73
N ARG A 19 9.07 -27.22 -9.85
CA ARG A 19 8.60 -26.56 -8.62
C ARG A 19 8.29 -25.08 -8.83
N LEU A 20 8.55 -24.54 -10.03
CA LEU A 20 8.32 -23.14 -10.35
C LEU A 20 6.86 -22.70 -10.10
N PRO A 21 5.81 -23.45 -10.51
CA PRO A 21 4.43 -23.04 -10.22
C PRO A 21 4.13 -22.83 -8.74
N ALA A 22 4.68 -23.69 -7.87
CA ALA A 22 4.51 -23.56 -6.41
C ALA A 22 5.26 -22.33 -5.87
N LYS A 23 6.50 -22.10 -6.32
CA LYS A 23 7.27 -20.89 -5.95
C LYS A 23 6.54 -19.61 -6.37
N LEU A 24 5.99 -19.57 -7.58
CA LEU A 24 5.27 -18.40 -8.08
C LEU A 24 3.93 -18.16 -7.36
N ASP A 25 3.26 -19.21 -6.88
CA ASP A 25 2.03 -19.08 -6.10
C ASP A 25 2.31 -18.56 -4.68
N TYR A 26 3.40 -19.03 -4.06
CA TYR A 26 3.92 -18.49 -2.81
C TYR A 26 4.31 -17.02 -2.95
N MET A 27 5.14 -16.66 -3.94
CA MET A 27 5.58 -15.28 -4.15
C MET A 27 4.40 -14.33 -4.43
N GLN A 28 3.38 -14.76 -5.16
CA GLN A 28 2.18 -13.94 -5.39
C GLN A 28 1.46 -13.64 -4.07
N SER A 29 1.38 -14.65 -3.20
CA SER A 29 0.72 -14.56 -1.90
C SER A 29 1.52 -13.69 -0.92
N PHE A 30 2.84 -13.89 -0.87
CA PHE A 30 3.76 -13.14 -0.02
C PHE A 30 3.79 -11.65 -0.38
N THR A 31 4.00 -11.34 -1.66
CA THR A 31 4.02 -9.93 -2.13
C THR A 31 2.68 -9.24 -1.90
N GLY A 32 1.56 -9.95 -2.11
CA GLY A 32 0.22 -9.40 -1.84
C GLY A 32 -0.04 -9.15 -0.35
N GLY A 33 0.36 -10.08 0.52
CA GLY A 33 0.27 -9.90 1.97
C GLY A 33 1.14 -8.75 2.47
N PHE A 34 2.39 -8.66 1.98
CA PHE A 34 3.30 -7.57 2.30
C PHE A 34 2.73 -6.20 1.89
N LEU A 35 2.24 -6.07 0.65
CA LEU A 35 1.64 -4.81 0.18
C LEU A 35 0.37 -4.44 0.97
N ALA A 36 -0.48 -5.41 1.33
CA ALA A 36 -1.67 -5.14 2.13
C ALA A 36 -1.32 -4.60 3.53
N LEU A 37 -0.33 -5.20 4.19
CA LEU A 37 0.15 -4.73 5.50
C LEU A 37 0.86 -3.38 5.41
N PHE A 38 1.66 -3.17 4.36
CA PHE A 38 2.24 -1.87 4.05
C PHE A 38 1.14 -0.81 3.89
N MET A 39 0.05 -1.12 3.18
CA MET A 39 -1.05 -0.19 3.01
C MET A 39 -1.72 0.18 4.33
N TRP A 40 -1.86 -0.74 5.29
CA TRP A 40 -2.38 -0.37 6.62
C TRP A 40 -1.46 0.59 7.35
N ALA A 41 -0.16 0.31 7.36
CA ALA A 41 0.83 1.21 7.95
C ALA A 41 0.80 2.57 7.24
N HIS A 42 0.79 2.58 5.91
CA HIS A 42 0.70 3.77 5.08
C HIS A 42 -0.53 4.61 5.40
N MET A 43 -1.72 4.01 5.48
CA MET A 43 -2.96 4.73 5.79
C MET A 43 -2.91 5.40 7.16
N LEU A 44 -2.31 4.74 8.17
CA LEU A 44 -2.14 5.30 9.50
C LEU A 44 -1.11 6.45 9.52
N LEU A 45 0.02 6.27 8.82
CA LEU A 45 1.08 7.28 8.73
C LEU A 45 0.59 8.53 8.00
N VAL A 46 -0.11 8.39 6.88
CA VAL A 46 -0.65 9.52 6.11
C VAL A 46 -1.80 10.22 6.84
N ALA A 47 -2.57 9.48 7.65
CA ALA A 47 -3.65 10.03 8.47
C ALA A 47 -3.19 10.81 9.70
N SER A 48 -1.88 10.82 10.00
CA SER A 48 -1.30 11.65 11.07
C SER A 48 -1.66 13.14 10.93
N ILE A 49 -1.96 13.61 9.72
CA ILE A 49 -2.43 14.98 9.45
C ILE A 49 -3.73 15.33 10.20
N LEU A 50 -4.57 14.33 10.52
CA LEU A 50 -5.80 14.52 11.28
C LEU A 50 -5.55 14.88 12.74
N VAL A 51 -4.37 14.55 13.27
CA VAL A 51 -3.97 14.94 14.63
C VAL A 51 -3.49 16.39 14.62
N SER A 52 -2.47 16.69 13.81
CA SER A 52 -1.99 18.06 13.56
C SER A 52 -0.97 18.07 12.41
N LYS A 53 -0.71 19.27 11.86
CA LYS A 53 0.38 19.51 10.90
C LYS A 53 1.76 19.17 11.51
N ASP A 54 2.00 19.56 12.76
CA ASP A 54 3.24 19.26 13.50
C ASP A 54 3.47 17.75 13.69
N PHE A 55 2.40 16.99 13.98
CA PHE A 55 2.49 15.53 14.14
C PHE A 55 2.83 14.84 12.82
N MET A 56 2.16 15.21 11.72
CA MET A 56 2.49 14.70 10.39
C MET A 56 3.93 15.02 10.00
N TYR A 57 4.38 16.26 10.25
CA TYR A 57 5.77 16.66 9.99
C TYR A 57 6.77 15.81 10.79
N THR A 58 6.49 15.54 12.06
CA THR A 58 7.33 14.68 12.90
C THR A 58 7.39 13.25 12.36
N VAL A 59 6.25 12.69 11.94
CA VAL A 59 6.18 11.37 11.31
C VAL A 59 7.02 11.33 10.04
N THR A 60 6.91 12.34 9.16
CA THR A 60 7.75 12.47 7.98
C THR A 60 9.23 12.47 8.34
N LYS A 61 9.66 13.32 9.27
CA LYS A 61 11.07 13.42 9.66
C LYS A 61 11.60 12.13 10.29
N LEU A 62 10.77 11.42 11.03
CA LEU A 62 11.10 10.09 11.54
C LEU A 62 11.35 9.08 10.41
N LEU A 63 10.53 9.08 9.35
CA LEU A 63 10.73 8.24 8.17
C LEU A 63 11.97 8.64 7.36
N GLU A 64 12.34 9.92 7.39
CA GLU A 64 13.60 10.44 6.86
C GLU A 64 14.81 10.16 7.78
N GLY A 65 14.62 9.43 8.89
CA GLY A 65 15.72 9.03 9.76
C GLY A 65 16.27 10.16 10.61
N SER A 66 15.44 11.12 11.04
CA SER A 66 15.85 12.27 11.86
C SER A 66 16.51 11.92 13.20
N PHE A 67 16.40 10.67 13.64
CA PHE A 67 17.10 10.14 14.83
C PHE A 67 18.56 9.74 14.56
N ILE A 68 18.98 9.71 13.28
CA ILE A 68 20.36 9.43 12.84
C ILE A 68 20.94 10.65 12.12
N PHE A 69 20.14 11.30 11.26
CA PHE A 69 20.56 12.43 10.43
C PHE A 69 19.89 13.72 10.90
N GLU A 70 20.68 14.76 11.17
CA GLU A 70 20.14 16.07 11.53
C GLU A 70 19.20 16.58 10.42
N GLY A 71 17.97 16.94 10.78
CA GLY A 71 16.95 17.41 9.84
C GLY A 71 16.28 16.33 8.95
N GLY A 72 16.74 15.08 9.02
CA GLY A 72 16.28 13.96 8.19
C GLY A 72 16.84 13.97 6.76
N ASN A 73 16.92 12.79 6.13
CA ASN A 73 17.32 12.61 4.75
C ASN A 73 16.19 11.99 3.88
N PRO A 74 15.57 12.77 2.98
CA PRO A 74 14.51 12.30 2.07
C PRO A 74 14.89 11.11 1.18
N ILE A 75 16.19 10.87 0.92
CA ILE A 75 16.67 9.72 0.16
C ILE A 75 16.21 8.39 0.78
N LEU A 76 16.04 8.31 2.10
CA LEU A 76 15.53 7.10 2.74
C LEU A 76 14.11 6.77 2.26
N VAL A 77 13.27 7.79 2.09
CA VAL A 77 11.91 7.62 1.57
C VAL A 77 11.95 7.26 0.08
N THR A 78 12.86 7.83 -0.70
CA THR A 78 13.09 7.43 -2.11
C THR A 78 13.45 5.95 -2.21
N ILE A 79 14.39 5.46 -1.39
CA ILE A 79 14.81 4.05 -1.38
C ILE A 79 13.63 3.16 -0.98
N ALA A 80 12.90 3.52 0.09
CA ALA A 80 11.73 2.78 0.53
C ALA A 80 10.67 2.70 -0.58
N ALA A 81 10.35 3.83 -1.22
CA ALA A 81 9.40 3.89 -2.33
C ALA A 81 9.85 3.03 -3.52
N ALA A 82 11.14 3.03 -3.87
CA ALA A 82 11.69 2.19 -4.93
C ALA A 82 11.53 0.69 -4.61
N VAL A 83 11.79 0.27 -3.36
CA VAL A 83 11.59 -1.12 -2.93
C VAL A 83 10.12 -1.50 -3.01
N ILE A 84 9.21 -0.66 -2.49
CA ILE A 84 7.77 -0.90 -2.59
C ILE A 84 7.33 -0.98 -4.05
N PHE A 85 7.89 -0.15 -4.93
CA PHE A 85 7.55 -0.14 -6.35
C PHE A 85 7.99 -1.43 -7.04
N VAL A 86 9.18 -1.96 -6.75
CA VAL A 86 9.62 -3.28 -7.23
C VAL A 86 8.66 -4.38 -6.74
N VAL A 87 8.29 -4.38 -5.46
CA VAL A 87 7.35 -5.37 -4.91
C VAL A 87 5.97 -5.24 -5.56
N PHE A 88 5.50 -4.02 -5.80
CA PHE A 88 4.26 -3.71 -6.51
C PHE A 88 4.27 -4.30 -7.93
N ILE A 89 5.35 -4.08 -8.70
CA ILE A 89 5.50 -4.62 -10.05
C ILE A 89 5.53 -6.15 -10.04
N VAL A 90 6.30 -6.76 -9.13
CA VAL A 90 6.36 -8.23 -8.99
C VAL A 90 4.99 -8.79 -8.63
N HIS A 91 4.28 -8.18 -7.68
CA HIS A 91 2.94 -8.59 -7.30
C HIS A 91 1.97 -8.52 -8.50
N ALA A 92 2.00 -7.39 -9.23
CA ALA A 92 1.16 -7.15 -10.39
C ALA A 92 1.44 -8.16 -11.51
N ALA A 93 2.71 -8.42 -11.83
CA ALA A 93 3.11 -9.43 -12.81
C ALA A 93 2.60 -10.83 -12.45
N LEU A 94 2.73 -11.23 -11.18
CA LEU A 94 2.23 -12.53 -10.73
C LEU A 94 0.69 -12.59 -10.73
N GLY A 95 0.02 -11.52 -10.33
CA GLY A 95 -1.43 -11.39 -10.29
C GLY A 95 -2.09 -11.39 -11.67
N MET A 96 -1.45 -10.77 -12.68
CA MET A 96 -1.94 -10.73 -14.07
C MET A 96 -2.19 -12.12 -14.65
N ARG A 97 -1.41 -13.13 -14.25
CA ARG A 97 -1.58 -14.52 -14.68
C ARG A 97 -2.94 -15.12 -14.30
N LYS A 98 -3.70 -14.47 -13.41
CA LYS A 98 -5.03 -14.90 -12.96
C LYS A 98 -6.18 -14.19 -13.69
N LEU A 99 -5.88 -13.18 -14.50
CA LEU A 99 -6.89 -12.45 -15.27
C LEU A 99 -7.34 -13.28 -16.49
N PRO A 100 -8.57 -13.07 -16.99
CA PRO A 100 -9.02 -13.71 -18.23
C PRO A 100 -8.11 -13.27 -19.40
N GLY A 101 -7.46 -14.25 -20.04
CA GLY A 101 -6.48 -14.01 -21.11
C GLY A 101 -7.09 -13.86 -22.49
N ASN A 102 -8.40 -14.05 -22.65
CA ASN A 102 -9.11 -13.82 -23.91
C ASN A 102 -10.59 -13.48 -23.70
N PHE A 103 -11.24 -13.03 -24.77
CA PHE A 103 -12.65 -12.61 -24.75
C PHE A 103 -13.60 -13.71 -24.31
N LYS A 104 -13.40 -14.96 -24.78
CA LYS A 104 -14.25 -16.11 -24.41
C LYS A 104 -14.17 -16.39 -22.90
N GLN A 105 -12.97 -16.37 -22.32
CA GLN A 105 -12.78 -16.52 -20.87
C GLN A 105 -13.49 -15.41 -20.10
N TYR A 106 -13.33 -14.14 -20.52
CA TYR A 106 -14.02 -13.02 -19.88
C TYR A 106 -15.54 -13.19 -19.92
N GLN A 107 -16.12 -13.52 -21.09
CA GLN A 107 -17.56 -13.73 -21.24
C GLN A 107 -18.09 -14.84 -20.33
N VAL A 108 -17.44 -16.01 -20.34
CA VAL A 108 -17.85 -17.16 -19.53
C VAL A 108 -17.76 -16.85 -18.05
N MET A 109 -16.63 -16.30 -17.59
CA MET A 109 -16.44 -15.98 -16.17
C MET A 109 -17.44 -14.91 -15.70
N LYS A 110 -17.71 -13.88 -16.51
CA LYS A 110 -18.68 -12.82 -16.19
C LYS A 110 -20.10 -13.37 -16.11
N ALA A 111 -20.52 -14.17 -17.09
CA ALA A 111 -21.84 -14.80 -17.10
C ALA A 111 -22.03 -15.73 -15.90
N HIS A 112 -21.00 -16.52 -15.58
CA HIS A 112 -21.01 -17.43 -14.43
C HIS A 112 -21.11 -16.69 -13.11
N ALA A 113 -20.34 -15.62 -12.91
CA ALA A 113 -20.39 -14.80 -11.70
C ALA A 113 -21.77 -14.14 -11.50
N LYS A 114 -22.42 -13.69 -12.58
CA LYS A 114 -23.77 -13.14 -12.54
C LYS A 114 -24.80 -14.22 -12.18
N SER A 115 -24.70 -15.40 -12.79
CA SER A 115 -25.63 -16.52 -12.58
C SER A 115 -25.54 -17.13 -11.17
N MET A 116 -24.32 -17.34 -10.66
CA MET A 116 -24.10 -17.99 -9.36
C MET A 116 -24.61 -17.18 -8.17
N ASN A 117 -24.72 -15.85 -8.31
CA ASN A 117 -25.05 -14.93 -7.22
C ASN A 117 -24.23 -15.13 -5.93
N HIS A 118 -22.96 -15.53 -6.06
CA HIS A 118 -22.08 -15.83 -4.92
C HIS A 118 -21.11 -14.69 -4.61
N ASP A 119 -21.09 -14.25 -3.35
CA ASP A 119 -20.32 -13.09 -2.88
C ASP A 119 -18.83 -13.18 -3.20
N ASP A 120 -18.17 -14.29 -2.84
CA ASP A 120 -16.71 -14.33 -2.93
C ASP A 120 -16.23 -14.37 -4.38
N THR A 121 -17.08 -14.91 -5.29
CA THR A 121 -16.88 -14.83 -6.73
C THR A 121 -16.97 -13.37 -7.20
N LYS A 122 -17.98 -12.61 -6.77
CA LYS A 122 -18.10 -11.17 -7.08
C LYS A 122 -16.93 -10.35 -6.52
N LEU A 123 -16.52 -10.64 -5.28
CA LEU A 123 -15.36 -10.02 -4.64
C LEU A 123 -14.07 -10.27 -5.43
N TRP A 124 -13.94 -11.42 -6.09
CA TRP A 124 -12.78 -11.71 -6.94
C TRP A 124 -12.76 -10.81 -8.17
N PHE A 125 -13.91 -10.58 -8.81
CA PHE A 125 -14.03 -9.61 -9.90
C PHE A 125 -13.69 -8.19 -9.46
N ILE A 126 -14.09 -7.78 -8.26
CA ILE A 126 -13.72 -6.47 -7.70
C ILE A 126 -12.19 -6.38 -7.54
N GLN A 127 -11.52 -7.41 -7.01
CA GLN A 127 -10.06 -7.40 -6.89
C GLN A 127 -9.36 -7.40 -8.25
N ALA A 128 -9.89 -8.13 -9.24
CA ALA A 128 -9.35 -8.11 -10.61
C ALA A 128 -9.45 -6.71 -11.23
N PHE A 129 -10.61 -6.06 -11.13
CA PHE A 129 -10.83 -4.71 -11.65
C PHE A 129 -9.96 -3.66 -10.94
N THR A 130 -9.95 -3.66 -9.61
CA THR A 130 -9.14 -2.71 -8.82
C THR A 130 -7.64 -2.94 -9.02
N GLY A 131 -7.20 -4.20 -9.15
CA GLY A 131 -5.82 -4.53 -9.48
C GLY A 131 -5.41 -3.99 -10.84
N PHE A 132 -6.29 -4.13 -11.83
CA PHE A 132 -6.09 -3.54 -13.16
C PHE A 132 -6.02 -2.01 -13.10
N ALA A 133 -6.94 -1.34 -12.39
CA ALA A 133 -6.93 0.11 -12.23
C ALA A 133 -5.63 0.62 -11.57
N MET A 134 -5.11 -0.10 -10.59
CA MET A 134 -3.88 0.28 -9.87
C MET A 134 -2.62 0.24 -10.73
N PHE A 135 -2.58 -0.47 -11.87
CA PHE A 135 -1.46 -0.35 -12.80
C PHE A 135 -1.20 1.09 -13.22
N PHE A 136 -2.26 1.88 -13.36
CA PHE A 136 -2.17 3.27 -13.76
C PHE A 136 -2.08 4.17 -12.52
N LEU A 137 -3.03 4.01 -11.59
CA LEU A 137 -3.16 4.88 -10.42
C LEU A 137 -1.98 4.74 -9.44
N GLY A 138 -1.61 3.50 -9.11
CA GLY A 138 -0.54 3.20 -8.15
C GLY A 138 0.83 3.56 -8.70
N SER A 139 1.07 3.32 -9.99
CA SER A 139 2.36 3.65 -10.62
C SER A 139 2.65 5.15 -10.62
N VAL A 140 1.67 5.99 -10.93
CA VAL A 140 1.83 7.46 -10.88
C VAL A 140 2.15 7.91 -9.45
N HIS A 141 1.38 7.42 -8.47
CA HIS A 141 1.62 7.76 -7.06
C HIS A 141 3.02 7.34 -6.60
N LEU A 142 3.41 6.08 -6.81
CA LEU A 142 4.71 5.56 -6.37
C LEU A 142 5.88 6.27 -7.04
N TYR A 143 5.76 6.59 -8.33
CA TYR A 143 6.81 7.32 -9.05
C TYR A 143 7.03 8.71 -8.46
N ILE A 144 5.95 9.47 -8.22
CA ILE A 144 6.03 10.82 -7.63
C ILE A 144 6.65 10.77 -6.24
N ILE A 145 6.21 9.84 -5.37
CA ILE A 145 6.78 9.72 -4.01
C ILE A 145 8.26 9.36 -4.06
N MET A 146 8.67 8.52 -5.02
CA MET A 146 10.06 8.13 -5.19
C MET A 146 10.94 9.29 -5.67
N THR A 147 10.48 10.11 -6.63
CA THR A 147 11.27 11.18 -7.24
C THR A 147 11.19 12.52 -6.51
N ASN A 148 10.13 12.74 -5.72
CA ASN A 148 9.87 14.01 -5.03
C ASN A 148 9.72 13.79 -3.52
N SER A 149 10.53 12.90 -2.95
CA SER A 149 10.49 12.53 -1.53
C SER A 149 10.72 13.71 -0.58
N ALA A 150 11.50 14.72 -0.99
CA ALA A 150 11.75 15.95 -0.23
C ALA A 150 10.52 16.89 -0.16
N ASP A 151 9.47 16.59 -0.93
CA ASP A 151 8.21 17.31 -0.95
C ASP A 151 7.11 16.52 -0.22
N ILE A 152 7.46 15.78 0.83
CA ILE A 152 6.51 15.11 1.70
C ILE A 152 6.42 15.89 3.01
N GLY A 153 5.22 16.35 3.33
CA GLY A 153 4.96 17.16 4.52
C GLY A 153 3.54 17.71 4.51
N PRO A 154 3.13 18.46 5.56
CA PRO A 154 1.76 18.93 5.67
C PRO A 154 1.36 19.89 4.55
N TYR A 155 2.27 20.75 4.09
CA TYR A 155 2.00 21.73 3.02
C TYR A 155 2.33 21.15 1.66
N GLU A 156 3.48 20.52 1.53
CA GLU A 156 4.00 19.95 0.29
C GLU A 156 3.06 18.87 -0.26
N SER A 157 2.53 18.00 0.62
CA SER A 157 1.55 16.99 0.20
C SER A 157 0.20 17.60 -0.14
N ALA A 158 -0.24 18.62 0.62
CA ALA A 158 -1.50 19.30 0.39
C ALA A 158 -1.52 20.07 -0.95
N ASP A 159 -0.43 20.76 -1.26
CA ASP A 159 -0.26 21.50 -2.51
C ASP A 159 -0.24 20.54 -3.71
N ARG A 160 0.45 19.40 -3.61
CA ARG A 160 0.37 18.34 -4.62
C ARG A 160 -1.04 17.81 -4.79
N ILE A 161 -1.76 17.56 -3.69
CA ILE A 161 -3.13 17.04 -3.73
C ILE A 161 -4.07 18.03 -4.43
N TRP A 162 -4.01 19.31 -4.07
CA TRP A 162 -4.94 20.31 -4.56
C TRP A 162 -4.45 21.04 -5.82
N SER A 163 -3.34 21.76 -5.72
CA SER A 163 -2.81 22.65 -6.76
C SER A 163 -2.25 21.89 -7.96
N GLU A 164 -1.67 20.70 -7.75
CA GLU A 164 -1.18 19.82 -8.83
C GLU A 164 -2.22 18.78 -9.27
N TRP A 165 -3.50 18.93 -8.89
CA TRP A 165 -4.61 18.11 -9.38
C TRP A 165 -4.51 16.60 -9.08
N MET A 166 -3.80 16.20 -8.02
CA MET A 166 -3.70 14.78 -7.66
C MET A 166 -4.92 14.24 -6.90
N TRP A 167 -5.82 15.10 -6.40
CA TRP A 167 -7.01 14.66 -5.65
C TRP A 167 -7.92 13.66 -6.40
N PRO A 168 -8.20 13.75 -7.74
CA PRO A 168 -9.03 12.76 -8.42
C PRO A 168 -8.35 11.40 -8.44
N LEU A 169 -7.03 11.38 -8.69
CA LEU A 169 -6.22 10.16 -8.64
C LEU A 169 -6.28 9.54 -7.25
N TYR A 170 -6.12 10.34 -6.19
CA TYR A 170 -6.14 9.83 -4.82
C TYR A 170 -7.49 9.29 -4.38
N ILE A 171 -8.61 9.89 -4.81
CA ILE A 171 -9.95 9.33 -4.56
C ILE A 171 -10.10 7.95 -5.20
N LEU A 172 -9.74 7.83 -6.48
CA LEU A 172 -9.87 6.58 -7.21
C LEU A 172 -8.89 5.52 -6.69
N LEU A 173 -7.66 5.92 -6.36
CA LEU A 173 -6.63 5.05 -5.80
C LEU A 173 -7.04 4.55 -4.42
N LEU A 174 -7.57 5.42 -3.54
CA LEU A 174 -8.06 5.05 -2.22
C LEU A 174 -9.12 3.95 -2.33
N LEU A 175 -10.13 4.14 -3.18
CA LEU A 175 -11.15 3.12 -3.41
C LEU A 175 -10.54 1.83 -3.96
N ALA A 176 -9.69 1.93 -4.99
CA ALA A 176 -9.12 0.76 -5.64
C ALA A 176 -8.25 -0.05 -4.68
N VAL A 177 -7.28 0.58 -4.00
CA VAL A 177 -6.33 -0.09 -3.13
C VAL A 177 -6.99 -0.66 -1.88
N GLU A 178 -7.98 0.04 -1.32
CA GLU A 178 -8.64 -0.39 -0.09
C GLU A 178 -9.51 -1.63 -0.33
N PHE A 179 -10.31 -1.64 -1.40
CA PHE A 179 -11.04 -2.84 -1.80
C PHE A 179 -10.09 -3.96 -2.23
N HIS A 180 -9.05 -3.67 -3.01
CA HIS A 180 -8.10 -4.69 -3.44
C HIS A 180 -7.38 -5.35 -2.26
N GLY A 181 -6.85 -4.54 -1.34
CA GLY A 181 -6.05 -4.96 -0.20
C GLY A 181 -6.87 -5.76 0.81
N THR A 182 -8.00 -5.23 1.28
CA THR A 182 -8.81 -5.93 2.30
C THR A 182 -9.42 -7.21 1.77
N ILE A 183 -9.94 -7.21 0.53
CA ILE A 183 -10.46 -8.43 -0.08
C ILE A 183 -9.31 -9.43 -0.33
N GLY A 184 -8.15 -8.94 -0.78
CA GLY A 184 -6.94 -9.74 -0.98
C GLY A 184 -6.47 -10.43 0.29
N LEU A 185 -6.43 -9.71 1.41
CA LEU A 185 -6.02 -10.25 2.70
C LEU A 185 -7.02 -11.27 3.24
N TYR A 186 -8.33 -10.98 3.16
CA TYR A 186 -9.38 -11.97 3.46
C TYR A 186 -9.17 -13.26 2.68
N ARG A 187 -8.98 -13.14 1.36
CA ARG A 187 -8.75 -14.30 0.49
C ARG A 187 -7.45 -15.02 0.81
N LEU A 188 -6.41 -14.29 1.17
CA LEU A 188 -5.13 -14.85 1.55
C LEU A 188 -5.26 -15.74 2.79
N CYS A 189 -5.97 -15.25 3.83
CA CYS A 189 -6.23 -16.01 5.04
C CYS A 189 -6.98 -17.31 4.76
N VAL A 190 -8.05 -17.28 3.95
CA VAL A 190 -8.82 -18.49 3.61
C VAL A 190 -8.12 -19.40 2.61
N LYS A 191 -7.25 -18.86 1.74
CA LYS A 191 -6.47 -19.64 0.77
C LYS A 191 -5.45 -20.53 1.48
N TRP A 192 -4.78 -19.99 2.50
CA TRP A 192 -3.74 -20.69 3.24
C TRP A 192 -4.23 -21.32 4.54
N GLY A 193 -5.50 -21.13 4.90
CA GLY A 193 -6.14 -21.74 6.07
C GLY A 193 -5.48 -21.36 7.39
N TRP A 194 -4.79 -20.20 7.47
CA TRP A 194 -4.00 -19.82 8.65
C TRP A 194 -4.78 -19.75 9.96
N PHE A 195 -6.11 -19.54 9.87
CA PHE A 195 -7.00 -19.37 11.01
C PHE A 195 -8.13 -20.40 11.05
N ASP A 196 -8.07 -21.45 10.24
CA ASP A 196 -9.18 -22.39 10.04
C ASP A 196 -9.63 -23.07 11.35
N GLY A 197 -8.67 -23.45 12.21
CA GLY A 197 -8.94 -24.08 13.49
C GLY A 197 -9.84 -25.32 13.37
N GLU A 198 -10.64 -25.58 14.41
CA GLU A 198 -11.57 -26.72 14.42
C GLU A 198 -12.84 -26.47 13.59
N ASN A 199 -13.21 -25.20 13.35
CA ASN A 199 -14.42 -24.83 12.59
C ASN A 199 -14.13 -23.77 11.51
N PRO A 200 -13.60 -24.18 10.34
CA PRO A 200 -13.21 -23.27 9.27
C PRO A 200 -14.38 -22.44 8.70
N LYS A 201 -15.61 -22.97 8.77
CA LYS A 201 -16.81 -22.25 8.32
C LYS A 201 -17.10 -21.05 9.21
N ALA A 202 -17.01 -21.23 10.53
CA ALA A 202 -17.18 -20.14 11.48
C ALA A 202 -16.07 -19.08 11.32
N THR A 203 -14.82 -19.52 11.17
CA THR A 203 -13.69 -18.64 10.88
C THR A 203 -13.91 -17.82 9.62
N ARG A 204 -14.33 -18.45 8.51
CA ARG A 204 -14.60 -17.72 7.25
C ARG A 204 -15.65 -16.62 7.43
N ILE A 205 -16.71 -16.87 8.18
CA ILE A 205 -17.75 -15.86 8.46
C ILE A 205 -17.15 -14.70 9.27
N ALA A 206 -16.35 -14.99 10.29
CA ALA A 206 -15.68 -13.97 11.09
C ALA A 206 -14.71 -13.14 10.25
N LEU A 207 -13.88 -13.78 9.41
CA LEU A 207 -12.96 -13.09 8.50
C LEU A 207 -13.70 -12.18 7.51
N LYS A 208 -14.86 -12.59 6.99
CA LYS A 208 -15.69 -11.70 6.14
C LYS A 208 -16.19 -10.46 6.90
N LYS A 209 -16.57 -10.60 8.17
CA LYS A 209 -16.97 -9.45 9.03
C LYS A 209 -15.79 -8.51 9.27
N VAL A 210 -14.65 -9.05 9.69
CA VAL A 210 -13.41 -8.29 9.93
C VAL A 210 -12.99 -7.55 8.67
N LYS A 211 -13.00 -8.23 7.51
CA LYS A 211 -12.72 -7.61 6.22
C LYS A 211 -13.57 -6.37 5.97
N TRP A 212 -14.89 -6.45 6.17
CA TRP A 212 -15.77 -5.29 5.95
C TRP A 212 -15.59 -4.18 6.99
N ALA A 213 -15.36 -4.54 8.26
CA ALA A 213 -15.05 -3.55 9.29
C ALA A 213 -13.78 -2.76 8.93
N LEU A 214 -12.73 -3.45 8.50
CA LEU A 214 -11.48 -2.83 8.04
C LEU A 214 -11.69 -1.97 6.80
N THR A 215 -12.43 -2.47 5.79
CA THR A 215 -12.76 -1.68 4.59
C THR A 215 -13.45 -0.35 4.97
N VAL A 216 -14.45 -0.39 5.84
CA VAL A 216 -15.17 0.83 6.26
C VAL A 216 -14.25 1.76 7.05
N PHE A 217 -13.50 1.21 8.00
CA PHE A 217 -12.57 1.98 8.84
C PHE A 217 -11.53 2.75 8.00
N PHE A 218 -10.82 2.07 7.09
CA PHE A 218 -9.77 2.71 6.29
C PHE A 218 -10.34 3.62 5.20
N LEU A 219 -11.53 3.35 4.65
CA LEU A 219 -12.19 4.32 3.76
C LEU A 219 -12.56 5.60 4.50
N VAL A 220 -13.16 5.51 5.68
CA VAL A 220 -13.50 6.70 6.49
C VAL A 220 -12.24 7.47 6.86
N LEU A 221 -11.21 6.78 7.36
CA LEU A 221 -9.92 7.38 7.71
C LEU A 221 -9.26 8.04 6.49
N GLY A 222 -9.26 7.36 5.34
CA GLY A 222 -8.65 7.82 4.10
C GLY A 222 -9.35 9.05 3.53
N PHE A 223 -10.68 9.05 3.46
CA PHE A 223 -11.44 10.21 3.00
C PHE A 223 -11.34 11.40 3.95
N ALA A 224 -11.34 11.16 5.27
CA ALA A 224 -11.09 12.24 6.24
C ALA A 224 -9.70 12.86 6.05
N SER A 225 -8.67 12.02 5.90
CA SER A 225 -7.29 12.48 5.69
C SER A 225 -7.14 13.24 4.36
N LEU A 226 -7.73 12.73 3.28
CA LEU A 226 -7.72 13.40 1.99
C LEU A 226 -8.44 14.75 2.04
N ALA A 227 -9.60 14.83 2.71
CA ALA A 227 -10.31 16.08 2.93
C ALA A 227 -9.47 17.10 3.71
N ALA A 228 -8.71 16.64 4.72
CA ALA A 228 -7.79 17.51 5.47
C ALA A 228 -6.68 18.08 4.58
N TYR A 229 -6.03 17.26 3.75
CA TYR A 229 -5.04 17.75 2.79
C TYR A 229 -5.64 18.68 1.74
N MET A 230 -6.80 18.35 1.18
CA MET A 230 -7.49 19.21 0.21
C MET A 230 -7.82 20.57 0.83
N LYS A 231 -8.31 20.60 2.07
CA LYS A 231 -8.58 21.85 2.80
C LYS A 231 -7.31 22.70 2.95
N ILE A 232 -6.20 22.11 3.39
CA ILE A 232 -4.93 22.83 3.54
C ILE A 232 -4.45 23.36 2.18
N GLY A 233 -4.52 22.56 1.11
CA GLY A 233 -4.10 22.96 -0.22
C GLY A 233 -4.97 24.07 -0.81
N MET A 234 -6.28 24.04 -0.55
CA MET A 234 -7.22 25.12 -0.88
C MET A 234 -6.86 26.43 -0.18
N GLU A 235 -6.56 26.36 1.13
CA GLU A 235 -6.15 27.52 1.92
C GLU A 235 -4.82 28.10 1.39
N ASN A 236 -3.83 27.24 1.09
CA ASN A 236 -2.55 27.66 0.52
C ASN A 236 -2.73 28.36 -0.85
N ALA A 237 -3.55 27.78 -1.72
CA ALA A 237 -3.88 28.36 -3.03
C ALA A 237 -4.56 29.72 -2.90
N LYS A 238 -5.54 29.84 -1.98
CA LYS A 238 -6.25 31.10 -1.74
C LYS A 238 -5.33 32.19 -1.17
N ASN A 239 -4.38 31.82 -0.33
CA ASN A 239 -3.47 32.75 0.34
C ASN A 239 -2.23 33.10 -0.50
N GLY A 240 -2.05 32.47 -1.68
CA GLY A 240 -0.86 32.67 -2.51
C GLY A 240 0.40 32.06 -1.90
N THR A 241 0.27 31.05 -1.03
CA THR A 241 1.37 30.42 -0.29
C THR A 241 1.74 29.02 -0.83
N VAL A 242 1.30 28.68 -2.04
CA VAL A 242 1.63 27.40 -2.70
C VAL A 242 3.15 27.28 -2.84
N GLY A 243 3.69 26.12 -2.47
CA GLY A 243 5.13 25.84 -2.50
C GLY A 243 5.88 26.29 -1.26
N GLN A 244 5.22 26.93 -0.29
CA GLN A 244 5.84 27.22 1.01
C GLN A 244 6.06 25.92 1.79
N LYS A 245 7.30 25.71 2.24
CA LYS A 245 7.65 24.58 3.11
C LYS A 245 7.03 24.74 4.48
N TYR A 246 6.60 23.62 5.08
CA TYR A 246 6.03 23.67 6.43
C TYR A 246 7.10 23.96 7.48
N THR A 247 6.85 24.96 8.33
CA THR A 247 7.67 25.25 9.52
C THR A 247 6.90 24.78 10.76
N PRO A 248 7.47 23.86 11.58
CA PRO A 248 6.78 23.37 12.76
C PRO A 248 6.56 24.47 13.80
N THR A 249 5.41 24.45 14.46
CA THR A 249 5.03 25.46 15.47
C THR A 249 5.46 25.09 16.88
N ALA A 250 5.61 23.79 17.17
CA ALA A 250 6.16 23.31 18.42
C ALA A 250 7.69 23.47 18.45
N LYS A 251 8.21 24.23 19.43
CA LYS A 251 9.65 24.23 19.73
C LYS A 251 10.06 22.83 20.16
N VAL A 252 11.03 22.25 19.46
CA VAL A 252 11.75 21.05 19.92
C VAL A 252 12.32 21.37 21.31
N MET A 253 11.86 20.67 22.35
CA MET A 253 12.56 20.71 23.63
C MET A 253 13.89 19.99 23.43
N GLU A 254 14.96 20.76 23.21
CA GLU A 254 16.32 20.23 23.32
C GLU A 254 16.51 19.73 24.76
N PHE A 255 16.39 18.43 24.96
CA PHE A 255 16.90 17.81 26.18
C PHE A 255 18.42 17.82 26.09
N ASN A 256 19.03 18.90 26.56
CA ASN A 256 20.45 18.94 26.86
C ASN A 256 20.71 17.94 27.99
N ILE A 257 21.02 16.69 27.63
CA ILE A 257 21.57 15.71 28.57
C ILE A 257 22.95 16.23 28.94
N THR A 258 23.01 16.99 30.02
CA THR A 258 24.27 17.33 30.68
C THR A 258 24.82 16.04 31.26
N ASN A 259 25.68 15.36 30.51
CA ASN A 259 26.57 14.36 31.08
C ASN A 259 27.46 15.07 32.10
N LYS A 260 27.02 15.12 33.36
CA LYS A 260 27.92 15.38 34.48
C LYS A 260 28.96 14.26 34.43
N SER A 261 30.18 14.59 34.02
CA SER A 261 31.31 13.68 34.23
C SER A 261 31.36 13.40 35.72
N VAL A 262 31.17 12.13 36.07
CA VAL A 262 31.43 11.67 37.43
C VAL A 262 32.93 11.82 37.59
N GLY A 263 33.31 12.73 38.50
CA GLY A 263 34.69 13.12 38.74
C GLY A 263 35.58 11.91 39.00
N GLY A 264 36.84 12.05 38.56
CA GLY A 264 37.90 11.09 38.83
C GLY A 264 37.98 10.79 40.33
N ILE A 265 37.99 9.51 40.65
CA ILE A 265 38.34 9.02 41.97
C ILE A 265 39.86 9.03 42.03
N ALA A 266 40.39 9.79 42.97
CA ALA A 266 41.81 9.84 43.33
C ALA A 266 42.29 8.53 43.96
#